data_AF-A0A954F5X8-F1
#
_entry.id   AF-A0A954F5X8-F1
#
_cell.length_a   1.000
_cell.length_b   1.000
_cell.length_c   1.000
_cell.angle_alpha   90.00
_cell.angle_beta   90.00
_cell.angle_gamma   90.00
#
_symmetry.space_group_name_H-M   'P 1'
#
loop_
_entity.id
_entity.type
_entity.pdbx_description
1 polymer ?
#
loop_
_entity_poly.entity_id
_entity_poly.type
_entity_poly.pdbx_seq_one_letter_code
_entity_poly.pdbx_strand_id
1 'polypeptide(L)' 'PYIDKLAEEFAGRLKVVKLNTQDNAEVPAQYGITAIPTLIVVKGGEVQSQMVGLQRYEALKSAIEPYL' A
#
# COMPACT_ATOMS: atom_id res chain seq x y z
N PRO A 1 11.58 0.18 -5.24
CA PRO A 1 11.76 1.09 -6.41
C PRO A 1 10.42 1.60 -6.97
N TYR A 2 9.48 0.74 -7.35
CA TYR A 2 8.19 1.19 -7.89
C TYR A 2 7.36 1.98 -6.87
N ILE A 3 7.36 1.54 -5.61
CA ILE A 3 6.68 2.24 -4.51
C ILE A 3 7.34 3.57 -4.18
N ASP A 4 8.67 3.64 -4.22
CA ASP A 4 9.41 4.88 -4.00
C ASP A 4 9.10 5.91 -5.09
N LYS A 5 9.11 5.47 -6.35
CA LYS A 5 8.73 6.32 -7.49
C LYS A 5 7.31 6.85 -7.37
N LEU A 6 6.39 6.01 -6.90
CA LEU A 6 5.00 6.39 -6.68
C LEU A 6 4.87 7.39 -5.50
N ALA A 7 5.66 7.22 -4.44
CA ALA A 7 5.74 8.18 -3.35
C ALA A 7 6.24 9.56 -3.83
N GLU A 8 7.23 9.58 -4.72
CA GLU A 8 7.76 10.80 -5.32
C GLU A 8 6.77 11.46 -6.28
N GLU A 9 6.15 10.68 -7.18
CA GLU A 9 5.20 11.19 -8.19
C GLU A 9 3.95 11.79 -7.54
N PHE A 10 3.49 11.21 -6.43
CA PHE A 10 2.31 11.66 -5.68
C PHE A 10 2.66 12.36 -4.36
N ALA A 11 3.89 12.89 -4.25
CA ALA A 11 4.34 13.59 -3.05
C ALA A 11 3.37 14.72 -2.68
N GLY A 12 2.93 14.73 -1.42
CA GLY A 12 1.96 15.71 -0.89
C GLY A 12 0.49 15.35 -1.10
N ARG A 13 0.16 14.39 -1.99
CA ARG A 13 -1.20 13.85 -2.16
C ARG A 13 -1.36 12.47 -1.55
N LEU A 14 -0.28 11.69 -1.51
CA LEU A 14 -0.27 10.33 -1.01
C LEU A 14 0.82 10.14 0.05
N LYS A 15 0.46 9.48 1.15
CA LYS A 15 1.39 9.07 2.20
C LYS A 15 1.76 7.60 1.99
N VAL A 16 2.97 7.34 1.51
CA VAL A 16 3.51 5.98 1.44
C VAL A 16 4.15 5.63 2.78
N VAL A 17 3.74 4.50 3.35
CA VAL A 17 4.36 3.94 4.56
C VAL A 17 4.81 2.52 4.26
N LYS A 18 6.03 2.19 4.65
CA LYS A 18 6.57 0.83 4.59
C LYS A 18 6.56 0.26 5.99
N LEU A 19 5.99 -0.94 6.13
CA LEU A 19 5.98 -1.67 7.38
C LEU A 19 6.62 -3.03 7.15
N ASN A 20 7.61 -3.37 7.98
CA ASN A 20 8.17 -4.70 8.01
C ASN A 20 7.31 -5.59 8.91
N THR A 21 6.75 -6.65 8.33
CA THR A 21 5.91 -7.61 9.04
C THR A 21 6.70 -8.46 10.03
N GLN A 22 8.02 -8.59 9.87
CA GLN A 22 8.89 -9.31 10.81
C GLN A 22 9.10 -8.51 12.10
N ASP A 23 9.21 -7.19 12.01
CA ASP A 23 9.37 -6.31 13.17
C ASP A 23 8.03 -6.01 13.86
N ASN A 24 6.92 -6.11 13.13
CA ASN A 24 5.58 -5.77 13.61
C ASN A 24 4.58 -6.85 13.15
N ALA A 25 4.25 -7.80 14.03
CA ALA A 25 3.31 -8.88 13.73
C ALA A 25 1.83 -8.49 13.94
N GLU A 26 1.55 -7.49 14.78
CA GLU A 26 0.18 -7.08 15.13
C GLU A 26 -0.52 -6.33 13.99
N VAL A 27 0.16 -5.36 13.37
CA VAL A 27 -0.42 -4.55 12.30
C VAL A 27 -0.85 -5.41 11.10
N PRO A 28 0.00 -6.32 10.56
CA PRO A 28 -0.41 -7.22 9.49
C PRO A 28 -1.61 -8.09 9.87
N ALA A 29 -1.67 -8.58 11.11
CA ALA A 29 -2.78 -9.38 11.61
C ALA A 29 -4.09 -8.58 11.67
N GLN A 30 -4.05 -7.31 12.12
CA GLN A 30 -5.21 -6.41 12.15
C GLN A 30 -5.80 -6.17 10.76
N TYR A 31 -4.93 -6.08 9.74
CA TYR A 31 -5.33 -5.91 8.34
C TYR A 31 -5.54 -7.23 7.58
N GLY A 32 -5.48 -8.38 8.26
CA GLY A 32 -5.66 -9.70 7.63
C GLY A 32 -4.60 -10.03 6.57
N ILE A 33 -3.38 -9.50 6.69
CA ILE A 33 -2.28 -9.76 5.76
C ILE A 33 -1.71 -11.16 6.03
N THR A 34 -1.92 -12.08 5.09
CA THR A 34 -1.45 -13.48 5.19
C THR A 34 -0.23 -13.77 4.31
N ALA A 35 0.08 -12.89 3.36
CA ALA A 35 1.21 -13.04 2.45
C ALA A 35 1.91 -11.70 2.21
N ILE A 36 3.21 -11.77 1.93
CA ILE A 36 4.03 -10.61 1.55
C ILE A 36 4.57 -10.80 0.13
N PRO A 37 4.73 -9.72 -0.66
CA PRO A 37 4.35 -8.33 -0.36
C PRO A 37 2.84 -8.11 -0.47
N THR A 38 2.27 -7.29 0.43
CA THR A 38 0.87 -6.84 0.36
C THR A 38 0.83 -5.32 0.44
N LEU A 39 -0.02 -4.71 -0.40
CA LEU A 39 -0.25 -3.28 -0.44
C LEU A 39 -1.68 -2.99 0.00
N ILE A 40 -1.83 -1.95 0.81
CA ILE A 40 -3.12 -1.52 1.34
C ILE A 40 -3.26 -0.04 1.07
N VAL A 41 -4.39 0.35 0.49
CA VAL A 41 -4.78 1.74 0.30
C VAL A 41 -5.78 2.09 1.38
N VAL A 42 -5.43 3.05 2.23
CA VAL A 42 -6.27 3.53 3.33
C VAL A 42 -6.67 4.98 3.05
N LYS A 43 -7.97 5.27 3.08
CA LYS A 43 -8.53 6.63 2.95
C LYS A 43 -9.59 6.83 4.00
N GLY A 44 -9.53 7.94 4.74
CA GLY A 44 -10.52 8.26 5.78
C GLY A 44 -10.52 7.31 6.98
N GLY A 45 -9.45 6.53 7.18
CA GLY A 45 -9.38 5.50 8.23
C GLY A 45 -9.91 4.13 7.81
N GLU A 46 -10.42 4.00 6.59
CA GLU A 46 -10.93 2.73 6.05
C GLU A 46 -10.03 2.17 4.95
N VAL A 47 -9.95 0.84 4.88
CA VAL A 47 -9.25 0.13 3.81
C VAL A 47 -10.11 0.21 2.55
N GLN A 48 -9.61 0.93 1.55
CA GLN A 48 -10.28 1.10 0.27
C GLN A 48 -9.89 0.02 -0.74
N SER A 49 -8.65 -0.44 -0.66
CA SER A 49 -8.13 -1.45 -1.56
C SER A 49 -7.03 -2.26 -0.89
N GLN A 50 -6.97 -3.55 -1.19
CA GLN A 50 -5.93 -4.46 -0.72
C GLN A 50 -5.46 -5.31 -1.90
N MET A 51 -4.16 -5.29 -2.15
CA MET A 51 -3.52 -6.02 -3.24
C MET A 51 -2.45 -6.94 -2.65
N VAL A 52 -2.64 -8.24 -2.82
CA VAL A 52 -1.68 -9.26 -2.39
C VAL A 52 -0.77 -9.61 -3.55
N GLY A 53 0.53 -9.69 -3.26
CA GLY A 53 1.57 -10.02 -4.24
C GLY A 53 2.18 -8.80 -4.91
N LEU A 54 3.22 -9.06 -5.71
CA LEU A 54 3.94 -8.05 -6.47
C LEU A 54 3.08 -7.57 -7.65
N GLN A 55 2.79 -6.28 -7.66
CA GLN A 55 2.03 -5.63 -8.73
C GLN A 55 2.94 -4.81 -9.63
N ARG A 56 2.55 -4.66 -10.90
CA ARG A 56 3.23 -3.76 -11.84
C ARG A 56 2.93 -2.30 -11.47
N TYR A 57 3.82 -1.38 -11.85
CA TYR A 57 3.68 0.05 -11.56
C TYR A 57 2.33 0.63 -12.03
N GLU A 58 1.89 0.26 -13.24
CA GLU A 58 0.61 0.73 -13.80
C GLU A 58 -0.60 0.24 -12.99
N ALA A 59 -0.56 -1.00 -12.50
CA ALA A 59 -1.62 -1.55 -11.66
C ALA A 59 -1.69 -0.84 -10.30
N LEU A 60 -0.53 -0.53 -9.71
CA LEU A 60 -0.45 0.25 -8.48
C LEU A 60 -1.03 1.65 -8.69
N LYS A 61 -0.65 2.33 -9.77
CA LYS A 61 -1.12 3.68 -10.11
C LYS A 61 -2.64 3.71 -10.34
N SER A 62 -3.16 2.77 -11.12
CA SER A 62 -4.60 2.65 -11.38
C SER A 62 -5.40 2.34 -10.10
N ALA A 63 -4.83 1.55 -9.18
CA ALA A 63 -5.48 1.24 -7.91
C ALA A 63 -5.54 2.43 -6.93
N ILE A 64 -4.59 3.37 -6.99
CA ILE A 64 -4.58 4.55 -6.10
C ILE A 64 -5.29 5.77 -6.69
N GLU A 65 -5.30 5.93 -8.02
CA GLU A 65 -5.93 7.07 -8.72
C GLU A 65 -7.35 7.40 -8.26
N PRO A 66 -8.27 6.43 -8.11
CA PRO A 66 -9.62 6.73 -7.63
C PRO A 66 -9.68 7.21 -6.17
N TYR A 67 -8.62 7.00 -5.39
CA TYR A 67 -8.55 7.36 -3.97
C TYR A 67 -7.66 8.58 -3.68
N LEU A 68 -7.05 9.19 -4.69
CA LEU A 68 -6.27 10.42 -4.60
C LEU A 68 -7.16 11.68 -4.59
#